data_AF-A0A2R6EE18-F1
#
_entry.id   AF-A0A2R6EE18-F1
#
_cell.length_a   1.000
_cell.length_b   1.000
_cell.length_c   1.000
_cell.angle_alpha   90.00
_cell.angle_beta   90.00
_cell.angle_gamma   90.00
#
_symmetry.space_group_name_H-M   'P 1'
#
loop_
_entity.id
_entity.type
_entity.pdbx_description
1 polymer ?
#
loop_
_entity_poly.entity_id
_entity_poly.type
_entity_poly.pdbx_seq_one_letter_code
_entity_poly.pdbx_strand_id
1 'polypeptide(L)'
;MPPSVARARTWTATSTTGRAPATATWRSQGAEKVIPVQILRSKRIEEQAADDEWLAASTEKGFIAWLNKCTHYCCVPGFKHLPTVNAEQENRVYCQCHQSTYDPFTQKLRTVPGRPRPEDR
;
A
#
# COMPACT_ATOMS: atom_id res chain seq x y z
N MET A 1 -13.95 29.09 -12.05
CA MET A 1 -13.23 27.97 -12.71
C MET A 1 -12.76 27.02 -11.61
N PRO A 2 -13.23 25.77 -11.54
CA PRO A 2 -12.70 24.82 -10.57
C PRO A 2 -11.31 24.32 -11.05
N PRO A 3 -10.35 24.06 -10.13
CA PRO A 3 -9.04 23.57 -10.50
C PRO A 3 -9.16 22.13 -11.06
N SER A 4 -8.40 21.85 -12.12
CA SER A 4 -8.39 20.55 -12.76
C SER A 4 -7.79 19.50 -11.81
N VAL A 5 -8.60 18.52 -11.43
CA VAL A 5 -8.11 17.32 -10.75
C VAL A 5 -7.29 16.54 -11.78
N ALA A 6 -5.97 16.49 -11.60
CA ALA A 6 -5.07 15.69 -12.40
C ALA A 6 -5.46 14.22 -12.30
N ARG A 7 -6.16 13.71 -13.32
CA ARG A 7 -6.46 12.29 -13.45
C ARG A 7 -5.13 11.57 -13.69
N ALA A 8 -4.70 10.76 -12.74
CA ALA A 8 -3.60 9.82 -12.92
C ALA A 8 -3.96 8.88 -14.09
N ARG A 9 -3.43 9.18 -15.28
CA ARG A 9 -3.58 8.34 -16.47
C ARG A 9 -2.46 7.31 -16.44
N THR A 10 -2.86 6.06 -16.64
CA THR A 10 -2.06 4.83 -16.79
C THR A 10 -1.48 4.23 -15.50
N TRP A 11 -2.18 3.18 -15.03
CA TRP A 11 -1.65 2.14 -14.14
C TRP A 11 -1.23 0.96 -15.01
N THR A 12 0.02 0.53 -14.95
CA THR A 12 0.44 -0.72 -15.63
C THR A 12 0.31 -1.86 -14.62
N ALA A 13 -0.77 -2.63 -14.73
CA ALA A 13 -0.97 -3.83 -13.91
C ALA A 13 -0.34 -5.05 -14.61
N THR A 14 0.76 -5.56 -14.09
CA THR A 14 1.36 -6.84 -14.51
C THR A 14 0.69 -8.01 -13.78
N SER A 15 -0.58 -8.27 -14.09
CA SER A 15 -1.30 -9.46 -13.61
C SER A 15 -2.16 -10.05 -14.71
N THR A 16 -1.80 -11.22 -15.21
CA THR A 16 -2.57 -11.98 -16.21
C THR A 16 -3.86 -12.61 -15.66
N THR A 17 -4.16 -12.44 -14.37
CA THR A 17 -5.36 -12.98 -13.71
C THR A 17 -6.21 -11.92 -13.00
N GLY A 18 -5.87 -10.63 -13.12
CA GLY A 18 -6.60 -9.53 -12.46
C GLY A 18 -6.58 -9.58 -10.92
N ARG A 19 -5.76 -10.46 -10.33
CA ARG A 19 -5.75 -10.78 -8.88
C ARG A 19 -4.38 -10.59 -8.22
N ALA A 20 -3.33 -10.29 -8.98
CA ALA A 20 -2.02 -9.99 -8.40
C ALA A 20 -1.93 -8.50 -8.04
N PRO A 21 -1.25 -8.15 -6.93
CA PRO A 21 -1.08 -6.77 -6.52
C PRO A 21 -0.32 -5.97 -7.60
N ALA A 22 -0.75 -4.75 -7.86
CA ALA A 22 -0.02 -3.82 -8.70
C ALA A 22 1.05 -3.08 -7.89
N THR A 23 2.13 -2.68 -8.55
CA THR A 23 3.16 -1.81 -7.97
C THR A 23 3.13 -0.46 -8.67
N ALA A 24 3.29 0.62 -7.93
CA ALA A 24 3.31 1.97 -8.47
C ALA A 24 4.18 2.91 -7.62
N THR A 25 4.21 4.18 -8.01
CA THR A 25 4.86 5.24 -7.24
C THR A 25 3.85 6.31 -6.87
N TRP A 26 3.94 6.82 -5.64
CA TRP A 26 3.00 7.82 -5.12
C TRP A 26 3.52 9.23 -5.33
N ARG A 27 2.75 10.07 -6.05
CA ARG A 27 3.00 11.51 -6.28
C ARG A 27 4.44 11.82 -6.70
N SER A 28 5.02 11.01 -7.58
CA SER A 28 6.44 11.08 -7.93
C SER A 28 6.70 11.61 -9.35
N GLN A 29 5.71 12.20 -10.01
CA GLN A 29 5.89 12.79 -11.33
C GLN A 29 6.91 13.95 -11.23
N GLY A 30 8.03 13.82 -11.94
CA GLY A 30 9.11 14.81 -11.93
C GLY A 30 9.99 14.82 -10.68
N ALA A 31 9.86 13.83 -9.79
CA ALA A 31 10.70 13.71 -8.59
C ALA A 31 11.91 12.79 -8.86
N GLU A 32 13.10 13.19 -8.40
CA GLU A 32 14.30 12.33 -8.44
C GLU A 32 14.16 11.08 -7.56
N LYS A 33 13.47 11.21 -6.44
CA LYS A 33 13.19 10.12 -5.50
C LYS A 33 11.72 9.75 -5.56
N VAL A 34 11.45 8.45 -5.70
CA VAL A 34 10.10 7.90 -5.80
C VAL A 34 9.68 7.22 -4.49
N ILE A 35 8.39 7.30 -4.18
CA ILE A 35 7.79 6.61 -3.04
C ILE A 35 7.08 5.35 -3.57
N PRO A 36 7.62 4.14 -3.36
CA PRO A 36 7.02 2.94 -3.90
C PRO A 36 5.76 2.56 -3.12
N VAL A 37 4.69 2.21 -3.81
CA VAL A 37 3.45 1.71 -3.22
C VAL A 37 3.05 0.39 -3.85
N GLN A 38 2.39 -0.45 -3.05
CA GLN A 38 1.71 -1.66 -3.54
C GLN A 38 0.21 -1.41 -3.46
N ILE A 39 -0.51 -1.89 -4.47
CA ILE A 39 -1.94 -1.65 -4.67
C ILE A 39 -2.65 -2.99 -4.81
N LEU A 40 -3.76 -3.14 -4.11
CA LEU A 40 -4.61 -4.32 -4.15
C LEU A 40 -6.07 -3.92 -4.28
N ARG A 41 -6.84 -4.68 -5.07
CA ARG A 41 -8.30 -4.61 -5.07
C ARG A 41 -8.86 -5.80 -4.28
N SER A 42 -9.81 -5.55 -3.38
CA SER A 42 -10.44 -6.60 -2.57
C SER A 42 -11.89 -6.30 -2.22
N LYS A 43 -12.77 -7.29 -2.35
CA LYS A 43 -14.17 -7.21 -1.88
C LYS A 43 -14.27 -6.97 -0.38
N ARG A 44 -13.31 -7.50 0.40
CA ARG A 44 -13.26 -7.25 1.85
C ARG A 44 -13.15 -5.76 2.17
N ILE A 45 -12.43 -4.99 1.36
CA ILE A 45 -12.34 -3.52 1.53
C ILE A 45 -13.66 -2.86 1.11
N GLU A 46 -14.32 -3.34 0.05
CA GLU A 46 -15.66 -2.84 -0.35
C GLU A 46 -16.69 -3.06 0.77
N GLU A 47 -16.68 -4.23 1.40
CA GLU A 47 -17.55 -4.58 2.53
C GLU A 47 -17.23 -3.75 3.77
N GLN A 48 -15.96 -3.65 4.17
CA GLN A 48 -15.55 -2.84 5.32
C GLN A 48 -15.88 -1.36 5.15
N ALA A 49 -15.77 -0.83 3.93
CA ALA A 49 -16.09 0.57 3.62
C ALA A 49 -17.58 0.90 3.77
N ALA A 50 -18.48 -0.09 3.81
CA ALA A 50 -19.89 0.16 4.09
C ALA A 50 -20.12 0.65 5.53
N ASP A 51 -19.26 0.23 6.46
CA ASP A 51 -19.40 0.47 7.91
C ASP A 51 -18.30 1.39 8.49
N ASP A 52 -17.33 1.83 7.69
CA ASP A 52 -16.20 2.70 8.11
C ASP A 52 -16.11 3.93 7.20
N GLU A 53 -16.48 5.10 7.74
CA GLU A 53 -16.50 6.38 7.02
C GLU A 53 -15.11 6.78 6.50
N TRP A 54 -14.06 6.53 7.28
CA TRP A 54 -12.71 6.88 6.87
C TRP A 54 -12.24 5.98 5.72
N LEU A 55 -12.57 4.69 5.79
CA LEU A 55 -12.25 3.76 4.71
C LEU A 55 -13.05 4.11 3.45
N ALA A 56 -14.36 4.38 3.59
CA ALA A 56 -15.22 4.82 2.48
C ALA A 56 -14.69 6.07 1.77
N ALA A 57 -14.20 7.05 2.54
CA ALA A 57 -13.65 8.28 1.99
C ALA A 57 -12.26 8.11 1.34
N SER A 58 -11.53 7.04 1.69
CA SER A 58 -10.13 6.81 1.26
C SER A 58 -9.96 5.69 0.24
N THR A 59 -11.02 4.95 -0.09
CA THR A 59 -11.04 3.88 -1.09
C THR A 59 -12.02 4.16 -2.22
N GLU A 60 -11.75 3.60 -3.39
CA GLU A 60 -12.70 3.52 -4.49
C GLU A 60 -12.73 2.06 -4.97
N LYS A 61 -13.91 1.44 -5.16
CA LYS A 61 -14.06 0.08 -5.71
C LYS A 61 -13.17 -0.98 -5.03
N GLY A 62 -12.97 -0.85 -3.72
CA GLY A 62 -12.18 -1.79 -2.92
C GLY A 62 -10.67 -1.71 -3.14
N PHE A 63 -10.17 -0.62 -3.74
CA PHE A 63 -8.74 -0.40 -3.89
C PHE A 63 -8.11 0.10 -2.59
N ILE A 64 -7.03 -0.56 -2.17
CA ILE A 64 -6.17 -0.11 -1.09
C ILE A 64 -4.73 0.00 -1.61
N ALA A 65 -4.01 1.01 -1.12
CA ALA A 65 -2.58 1.19 -1.37
C ALA A 65 -1.82 1.34 -0.05
N TRP A 66 -0.60 0.81 0.02
CA TRP A 66 0.31 1.03 1.14
C TRP A 66 1.73 1.31 0.66
N LEU A 67 2.48 2.04 1.50
CA LEU A 67 3.91 2.25 1.29
C LEU A 67 4.63 0.90 1.25
N ASN A 68 5.33 0.61 0.16
CA ASN A 68 6.01 -0.65 -0.01
C ASN A 68 7.38 -0.65 0.69
N LYS A 69 7.37 -0.39 2.00
CA LYS A 69 8.52 -0.36 2.89
C LYS A 69 8.18 -0.98 4.24
N CYS A 70 9.03 -1.91 4.67
CA CYS A 70 8.98 -2.52 5.98
C CYS A 70 9.24 -1.45 7.05
N THR A 71 8.39 -1.43 8.07
CA THR A 71 8.48 -0.50 9.21
C THR A 71 9.57 -0.85 10.21
N HIS A 72 10.24 -2.00 10.04
CA HIS A 72 11.41 -2.37 10.83
C HIS A 72 12.65 -1.66 10.29
N TYR A 73 13.23 -2.13 9.18
CA TYR A 73 14.44 -1.55 8.57
C TYR A 73 14.41 -1.50 7.03
N CYS A 74 13.39 -0.86 6.46
CA CYS A 74 13.33 -0.37 5.07
C CYS A 74 13.39 -1.39 3.92
N CYS A 75 13.44 -2.70 4.20
CA CYS A 75 13.27 -3.75 3.20
C CYS A 75 11.94 -3.60 2.45
N VAL A 76 11.85 -4.14 1.22
CA VAL A 76 10.63 -4.11 0.40
C VAL A 76 9.86 -5.41 0.64
N PRO A 77 8.69 -5.38 1.28
CA PRO A 77 7.88 -6.58 1.46
C PRO A 77 7.04 -6.88 0.20
N GLY A 78 6.34 -8.02 0.20
CA GLY A 78 5.38 -8.36 -0.86
C GLY A 78 4.14 -9.09 -0.35
N PHE A 79 2.97 -8.73 -0.87
CA PHE A 79 1.75 -9.51 -0.71
C PHE A 79 1.84 -10.82 -1.50
N LYS A 80 1.61 -11.96 -0.85
CA LYS A 80 1.62 -13.30 -1.47
C LYS A 80 2.89 -13.66 -2.27
N HIS A 81 4.00 -12.97 -2.02
CA HIS A 81 5.20 -13.11 -2.87
C HIS A 81 6.08 -14.34 -2.53
N LEU A 82 5.76 -15.06 -1.46
CA LEU A 82 6.51 -16.23 -1.01
C LEU A 82 5.59 -17.37 -0.62
N PRO A 83 6.08 -18.62 -0.65
CA PRO A 83 5.35 -19.78 -0.16
C PRO A 83 4.97 -19.54 1.30
N THR A 84 3.68 -19.53 1.58
CA THR A 84 3.17 -19.32 2.93
C THR A 84 3.33 -20.60 3.72
N VAL A 85 3.85 -20.53 4.94
CA VAL A 85 3.99 -21.70 5.82
C VAL A 85 2.64 -22.27 6.25
N ASN A 86 1.56 -21.48 6.21
CA ASN A 86 0.18 -21.92 6.49
C ASN A 86 -0.88 -21.00 5.84
N ALA A 87 -2.15 -21.43 5.87
CA ALA A 87 -3.29 -20.71 5.27
C ALA A 87 -3.57 -19.34 5.93
N GLU A 88 -3.27 -19.18 7.22
CA GLU A 88 -3.47 -17.92 7.96
C GLU A 88 -2.54 -16.80 7.50
N GLN A 89 -1.41 -17.17 6.91
CA GLN A 89 -0.42 -16.25 6.35
C GLN A 89 -0.62 -16.00 4.85
N GLU A 90 -1.53 -16.70 4.19
CA GLU A 90 -1.72 -16.61 2.74
C GLU A 90 -2.02 -15.17 2.30
N ASN A 91 -2.85 -14.45 3.05
CA ASN A 91 -3.27 -13.09 2.69
C ASN A 91 -2.46 -12.00 3.41
N ARG A 92 -1.17 -12.23 3.67
CA ARG A 92 -0.28 -11.28 4.35
C ARG A 92 0.73 -10.63 3.40
N VAL A 93 1.19 -9.46 3.82
CA VAL A 93 2.39 -8.82 3.28
C VAL A 93 3.58 -9.26 4.12
N TYR A 94 4.56 -9.92 3.49
CA TYR A 94 5.68 -10.55 4.20
C TYR A 94 7.01 -9.87 3.89
N CYS A 95 7.89 -9.76 4.89
CA CYS A 95 9.24 -9.19 4.77
C CYS A 95 10.30 -10.18 5.28
N GLN A 96 11.23 -10.61 4.41
CA GLN A 96 12.19 -11.68 4.76
C GLN A 96 13.22 -11.29 5.81
N CYS A 97 13.57 -10.00 5.86
CA CYS A 97 14.71 -9.54 6.65
C CYS A 97 14.63 -9.95 8.13
N HIS A 98 13.44 -9.87 8.72
CA HIS A 98 13.21 -10.19 10.14
C HIS A 98 11.82 -10.80 10.36
N GLN A 99 11.31 -11.48 9.33
CA GLN A 99 10.04 -12.20 9.35
C GLN A 99 8.82 -11.34 9.73
N SER A 100 8.85 -10.04 9.42
CA SER A 100 7.73 -9.15 9.71
C SER A 100 6.56 -9.47 8.77
N THR A 101 5.35 -9.56 9.34
CA THR A 101 4.10 -9.73 8.58
C THR A 101 3.17 -8.55 8.81
N TYR A 102 2.41 -8.18 7.78
CA TYR A 102 1.41 -7.12 7.85
C TYR A 102 0.08 -7.62 7.29
N ASP A 103 -1.01 -7.17 7.90
CA ASP A 103 -2.36 -7.33 7.37
C ASP A 103 -2.69 -6.14 6.46
N PRO A 104 -2.80 -6.31 5.14
CA PRO A 104 -3.19 -5.22 4.25
C PRO A 104 -4.68 -4.86 4.37
N PHE A 105 -5.53 -5.64 5.05
CA PHE A 105 -6.97 -5.40 5.15
C PHE A 105 -7.42 -4.76 6.46
N THR A 106 -6.47 -4.35 7.29
CA THR A 106 -6.75 -3.70 8.57
C THR A 106 -5.86 -2.48 8.71
N GLN A 107 -6.44 -1.29 8.53
CA GLN A 107 -5.74 -0.02 8.69
C GLN A 107 -5.63 0.30 10.17
N LYS A 108 -4.43 0.65 10.63
CA LYS A 108 -4.17 0.98 12.02
C LYS A 108 -3.50 2.35 12.08
N LEU A 109 -4.06 3.25 12.89
CA LEU A 109 -3.39 4.49 13.23
C LEU A 109 -2.13 4.16 14.03
N ARG A 110 -0.98 4.65 13.57
CA ARG A 110 0.32 4.45 14.21
C ARG A 110 1.01 5.80 14.32
N THR A 111 1.52 6.11 15.49
CA THR A 111 2.46 7.22 15.67
C THR A 111 3.85 6.73 15.28
N VAL A 112 4.49 7.42 14.35
CA VAL A 112 5.91 7.22 14.02
C VAL A 112 6.73 8.32 14.68
N PRO A 113 7.79 8.00 15.44
CA PRO A 113 8.64 9.02 16.02
C PRO A 113 9.37 9.77 14.91
N GLY A 114 9.10 11.07 14.78
CA GLY A 114 9.85 11.93 13.88
C GLY A 114 11.20 12.25 14.51
N ARG A 115 12.29 12.10 13.76
CA ARG A 115 13.56 12.74 14.15
C ARG A 115 13.41 14.26 13.99
N PRO A 116 14.09 15.08 14.82
CA PRO A 116 14.18 16.51 14.58
C PRO A 116 14.56 16.78 13.13
N ARG A 117 13.94 17.82 12.55
CA ARG A 117 14.34 18.30 11.23
C ARG A 117 15.81 18.73 11.33
N PRO A 118 16.70 18.29 10.42
CA PRO A 118 18.08 18.78 10.42
C PRO A 118 18.12 20.31 10.33
N GLU A 119 18.93 20.94 11.17
CA GLU A 119 19.11 22.40 11.21
C GLU A 119 19.80 22.92 9.93
N ASP A 120 20.67 22.09 9.35
CA ASP A 120 21.47 22.42 8.18
C ASP A 120 20.81 21.87 6.89
N ARG A 121 20.52 22.77 5.95
CA ARG A 121 20.11 22.46 4.58
C ARG A 121 21.01 23.13 3.58
#